data_AF-A0A934EIG0-F1
#
_entry.id   AF-A0A934EIG0-F1
#
_cell.length_a   1.000
_cell.length_b   1.000
_cell.length_c   1.000
_cell.angle_alpha   90.00
_cell.angle_beta   90.00
_cell.angle_gamma   90.00
#
_symmetry.space_group_name_H-M   'P 1'
#
loop_
_entity.id
_entity.type
_entity.pdbx_description
1 polymer ?
#
loop_
_entity_poly.entity_id
_entity_poly.type
_entity_poly.pdbx_seq_one_letter_code
_entity_poly.pdbx_strand_id
1 'polypeptide(L)'
;NYFEQMKGRGTRTLDIDDLRKVTPSAVSAKTHYVIVDAIGVTRSLKTASQPLITKPTVPLKDLAMQVMMGATDEDTVSSLAGRLARLNKQLDTDDQRRIREASGGLELTQLVGRLFGAIDADNIEARALALAKQPIGSDPGDDKRQQAQEQLVKEAASVLNGELVELIDTIRQDKEQTIDHDTIDTVLGAGWEKNIANNAQAIADEFAAYLKANQDNIAALTIFFSQPYRRRELSYDLIRQVLDKLKIDKPKLAPMYVWQAYRRLDDYKGAQPVKELTALVTLIRRVCGMDETLTDFDATVRRNFRNWIMKHHSGGGNKFNEEQMDWLRMIRDHVANSFHIERDDLEMSPFDGQGGLGKMYQLFGAKMDTLLDELNEVLVA
;
A
#
# COMPACT_ATOMS: atom_id res chain seq x y z
N ASN A 1 -3.84 -34.13 -27.70
CA ASN A 1 -5.03 -33.26 -27.55
C ASN A 1 -4.56 -31.80 -27.45
N TYR A 2 -4.93 -30.93 -28.41
CA TYR A 2 -4.50 -29.52 -28.44
C TYR A 2 -4.96 -28.75 -27.19
N PHE A 3 -6.13 -29.10 -26.66
CA PHE A 3 -6.66 -28.54 -25.42
C PHE A 3 -5.76 -28.84 -24.21
N GLU A 4 -5.23 -30.07 -24.08
CA GLU A 4 -4.26 -30.41 -23.02
C GLU A 4 -2.95 -29.65 -23.16
N GLN A 5 -2.48 -29.42 -24.38
CA GLN A 5 -1.27 -28.61 -24.59
C GLN A 5 -1.49 -27.14 -24.20
N MET A 6 -2.68 -26.59 -24.48
CA MET A 6 -3.04 -25.25 -24.03
C MET A 6 -3.17 -25.18 -22.49
N LYS A 7 -3.83 -26.15 -21.86
CA LYS A 7 -3.87 -26.28 -20.39
C LYS A 7 -2.45 -26.36 -19.81
N GLY A 8 -1.58 -27.20 -20.37
CA GLY A 8 -0.21 -27.38 -19.91
C GLY A 8 0.66 -26.12 -20.00
N ARG A 9 0.37 -25.21 -20.95
CA ARG A 9 1.01 -23.88 -20.98
C ARG A 9 0.44 -22.98 -19.89
N GLY A 10 -0.88 -23.04 -19.67
CA GLY A 10 -1.58 -22.31 -18.62
C GLY A 10 -1.17 -22.70 -17.20
N THR A 11 -0.90 -23.98 -16.93
CA THR A 11 -0.54 -24.50 -15.60
C THR A 11 0.88 -24.18 -15.15
N ARG A 12 1.74 -23.65 -16.02
CA ARG A 12 3.10 -23.25 -15.65
C ARG A 12 3.08 -22.19 -14.55
N THR A 13 3.85 -22.42 -13.50
CA THR A 13 4.07 -21.47 -12.41
C THR A 13 5.07 -20.40 -12.85
N LEU A 14 4.81 -19.16 -12.46
CA LEU A 14 5.71 -18.01 -12.63
C LEU A 14 5.77 -17.28 -11.29
N ASP A 15 6.98 -16.93 -10.87
CA ASP A 15 7.19 -16.07 -9.71
C ASP A 15 6.85 -14.60 -10.05
N ILE A 16 6.93 -13.73 -9.05
CA ILE A 16 6.60 -12.31 -9.22
C ILE A 16 7.59 -11.60 -10.15
N ASP A 17 8.88 -11.92 -10.07
CA ASP A 17 9.92 -11.24 -10.83
C ASP A 17 9.84 -11.59 -12.32
N ASP A 18 9.67 -12.86 -12.65
CA ASP A 18 9.48 -13.33 -14.02
C ASP A 18 8.14 -12.87 -14.60
N LEU A 19 7.09 -12.81 -13.77
CA LEU A 19 5.80 -12.27 -14.23
C LEU A 19 5.89 -10.77 -14.51
N ARG A 20 6.63 -10.00 -13.69
CA ARG A 20 6.85 -8.56 -13.90
C ARG A 20 7.63 -8.25 -15.17
N LYS A 21 8.56 -9.12 -15.59
CA LYS A 21 9.30 -8.97 -16.86
C LYS A 21 8.36 -8.92 -18.08
N VAL A 22 7.26 -9.65 -18.04
CA VAL A 22 6.28 -9.71 -19.15
C VAL A 22 5.01 -8.90 -18.87
N THR A 23 4.75 -8.54 -17.62
CA THR A 23 3.59 -7.78 -17.17
C THR A 23 4.02 -6.84 -16.03
N PRO A 24 4.52 -5.64 -16.34
CA PRO A 24 5.10 -4.73 -15.35
C PRO A 24 4.16 -4.32 -14.20
N SER A 25 2.85 -4.36 -14.43
CA SER A 25 1.81 -4.07 -13.43
C SER A 25 1.49 -5.24 -12.48
N ALA A 26 2.18 -6.38 -12.60
CA ALA A 26 1.94 -7.53 -11.74
C ALA A 26 2.32 -7.23 -10.28
N VAL A 27 1.32 -7.33 -9.39
CA VAL A 27 1.48 -7.12 -7.95
C VAL A 27 1.80 -8.40 -7.17
N SER A 28 1.59 -9.57 -7.79
CA SER A 28 1.83 -10.89 -7.18
C SER A 28 2.43 -11.87 -8.19
N ALA A 29 2.91 -13.02 -7.70
CA ALA A 29 3.22 -14.17 -8.54
C ALA A 29 1.96 -14.69 -9.26
N LYS A 30 2.12 -15.58 -10.25
CA LYS A 30 0.99 -16.14 -10.98
C LYS A 30 0.12 -17.03 -10.07
N THR A 31 -1.12 -16.59 -9.84
CA THR A 31 -2.05 -17.24 -8.91
C THR A 31 -2.97 -18.26 -9.62
N HIS A 32 -3.44 -17.92 -10.82
CA HIS A 32 -4.32 -18.77 -11.63
C HIS A 32 -4.23 -18.41 -13.11
N TYR A 33 -4.91 -19.20 -13.94
CA TYR A 33 -5.18 -18.87 -15.34
C TYR A 33 -6.65 -19.20 -15.62
N VAL A 34 -7.25 -18.47 -16.55
CA VAL A 34 -8.64 -18.68 -16.98
C VAL A 34 -8.61 -19.14 -18.42
N ILE A 35 -9.31 -20.24 -18.72
CA ILE A 35 -9.63 -20.63 -20.09
C ILE A 35 -11.06 -20.21 -20.35
N VAL A 36 -11.24 -19.29 -21.31
CA VAL A 36 -12.56 -18.92 -21.80
C VAL A 36 -12.89 -19.82 -22.99
N ASP A 37 -13.80 -20.76 -22.76
CA ASP A 37 -14.26 -21.68 -23.79
C ASP A 37 -15.54 -21.17 -24.44
N ALA A 38 -15.38 -20.47 -25.56
CA ALA A 38 -16.47 -19.86 -26.31
C ALA A 38 -17.34 -20.86 -27.10
N ILE A 39 -16.86 -22.10 -27.30
CA ILE A 39 -17.48 -23.09 -28.20
C ILE A 39 -17.89 -24.39 -27.49
N GLY A 40 -17.63 -24.51 -26.18
CA GLY A 40 -18.09 -25.62 -25.34
C GLY A 40 -17.22 -26.89 -25.40
N VAL A 41 -15.94 -26.77 -25.77
CA VAL A 41 -14.96 -27.89 -25.72
C VAL A 41 -14.89 -28.55 -24.34
N THR A 42 -15.03 -27.76 -23.28
CA THR A 42 -15.00 -28.15 -21.86
C THR A 42 -16.20 -28.97 -21.40
N ARG A 43 -17.30 -28.99 -22.17
CA ARG A 43 -18.53 -29.74 -21.82
C ARG A 43 -18.44 -31.24 -22.14
N SER A 44 -17.45 -31.63 -22.95
CA SER A 44 -17.15 -33.04 -23.20
C SER A 44 -15.96 -33.48 -22.34
N LEU A 45 -16.06 -34.64 -21.68
CA LEU A 45 -14.98 -35.29 -20.93
C LEU A 45 -13.85 -35.70 -21.90
N LYS A 46 -13.02 -34.73 -22.29
CA LYS A 46 -11.86 -34.91 -23.18
C LYS A 46 -10.53 -34.90 -22.43
N THR A 47 -10.58 -34.93 -21.10
CA THR A 47 -9.45 -34.59 -20.25
C THR A 47 -9.46 -35.40 -18.95
N ALA A 48 -8.31 -35.96 -18.58
CA ALA A 48 -8.10 -36.68 -17.32
C ALA A 48 -7.79 -35.74 -16.13
N SER A 49 -7.44 -34.48 -16.37
CA SER A 49 -7.05 -33.50 -15.34
C SER A 49 -8.22 -32.61 -14.91
N GLN A 50 -8.71 -32.82 -13.68
CA GLN A 50 -9.77 -32.00 -13.08
C GLN A 50 -9.21 -30.79 -12.32
N PRO A 51 -9.95 -29.66 -12.27
CA PRO A 51 -9.55 -28.52 -11.45
C PRO A 51 -9.67 -28.84 -9.95
N LEU A 52 -8.68 -28.41 -9.16
CA LEU A 52 -8.68 -28.62 -7.69
C LEU A 52 -9.80 -27.85 -6.97
N ILE A 53 -10.27 -26.73 -7.54
CA ILE A 53 -11.38 -25.96 -6.96
C ILE A 53 -12.67 -26.36 -7.69
N THR A 54 -13.46 -27.23 -7.06
CA THR A 54 -14.71 -27.78 -7.60
C THR A 54 -15.95 -27.03 -7.12
N LYS A 55 -15.87 -26.32 -5.99
CA LYS A 55 -16.91 -25.44 -5.44
C LYS A 55 -16.53 -23.95 -5.60
N PRO A 56 -16.56 -23.35 -6.81
CA PRO A 56 -16.14 -21.96 -7.03
C PRO A 56 -17.10 -20.92 -6.43
N THR A 57 -18.38 -21.25 -6.28
CA THR A 57 -19.42 -20.32 -5.80
C THR A 57 -19.50 -20.21 -4.28
N VAL A 58 -18.90 -21.15 -3.54
CA VAL A 58 -18.90 -21.13 -2.07
C VAL A 58 -17.75 -20.23 -1.59
N PRO A 59 -17.96 -19.29 -0.66
CA PRO A 59 -16.88 -18.45 -0.09
C PRO A 59 -15.78 -19.25 0.62
N LEU A 60 -14.55 -18.71 0.69
CA LEU A 60 -13.42 -19.37 1.37
C LEU A 60 -13.71 -19.60 2.85
N LYS A 61 -14.25 -18.58 3.54
CA LYS A 61 -14.65 -18.65 4.93
C LYS A 61 -15.63 -19.79 5.19
N ASP A 62 -16.65 -19.93 4.34
CA ASP A 62 -17.65 -20.99 4.48
C ASP A 62 -17.05 -22.38 4.27
N LEU A 63 -16.14 -22.54 3.29
CA LEU A 63 -15.41 -23.81 3.10
C LEU A 63 -14.56 -24.15 4.34
N ALA A 64 -13.86 -23.17 4.89
CA ALA A 64 -13.03 -23.36 6.09
C ALA A 64 -13.89 -23.72 7.32
N MET A 65 -15.02 -23.04 7.49
CA MET A 65 -15.99 -23.33 8.55
C MET A 65 -16.63 -24.71 8.40
N GLN A 66 -16.99 -25.11 7.18
CA GLN A 66 -17.54 -26.45 6.90
C GLN A 66 -16.54 -27.55 7.27
N VAL A 67 -15.28 -27.42 6.84
CA VAL A 67 -14.22 -28.38 7.18
C VAL A 67 -13.94 -28.39 8.70
N MET A 68 -13.91 -27.22 9.34
CA MET A 68 -13.79 -27.10 10.80
C MET A 68 -14.95 -27.77 11.55
N MET A 69 -16.17 -27.70 11.02
CA MET A 69 -17.36 -28.35 11.59
C MET A 69 -17.46 -29.84 11.26
N GLY A 70 -16.51 -30.39 10.49
CA GLY A 70 -16.41 -31.82 10.20
C GLY A 70 -16.91 -32.23 8.81
N ALA A 71 -17.00 -31.31 7.84
CA ALA A 71 -17.21 -31.68 6.44
C ALA A 71 -15.94 -32.36 5.89
N THR A 72 -16.12 -33.56 5.35
CA THR A 72 -15.02 -34.43 4.88
C THR A 72 -15.10 -34.73 3.38
N ASP A 73 -16.07 -34.13 2.69
CA ASP A 73 -16.26 -34.32 1.26
C ASP A 73 -15.06 -33.78 0.46
N GLU A 74 -14.61 -34.57 -0.51
CA GLU A 74 -13.42 -34.28 -1.32
C GLU A 74 -13.51 -32.91 -1.98
N ASP A 75 -14.70 -32.54 -2.47
CA ASP A 75 -14.95 -31.26 -3.14
C ASP A 75 -14.71 -30.06 -2.22
N THR A 76 -15.22 -30.08 -0.99
CA THR A 76 -14.99 -29.01 -0.01
C THR A 76 -13.52 -28.92 0.38
N VAL A 77 -12.90 -30.07 0.70
CA VAL A 77 -11.50 -30.10 1.17
C VAL A 77 -10.54 -29.68 0.07
N SER A 78 -10.71 -30.18 -1.16
CA SER A 78 -9.91 -29.82 -2.32
C SER A 78 -10.07 -28.34 -2.68
N SER A 79 -11.31 -27.83 -2.63
CA SER A 79 -11.59 -26.40 -2.87
C SER A 79 -10.97 -25.49 -1.82
N LEU A 80 -10.99 -25.88 -0.54
CA LEU A 80 -10.33 -25.15 0.53
C LEU A 80 -8.81 -25.16 0.33
N ALA A 81 -8.21 -26.34 0.16
CA ALA A 81 -6.77 -26.52 -0.01
C ALA A 81 -6.25 -25.74 -1.23
N GLY A 82 -6.94 -25.81 -2.36
CA GLY A 82 -6.58 -25.11 -3.58
C GLY A 82 -6.63 -23.59 -3.44
N ARG A 83 -7.57 -23.04 -2.67
CA ARG A 83 -7.65 -21.59 -2.42
C ARG A 83 -6.60 -21.13 -1.40
N LEU A 84 -6.38 -21.88 -0.33
CA LEU A 84 -5.30 -21.60 0.62
C LEU A 84 -3.93 -21.66 -0.06
N ALA A 85 -3.71 -22.59 -0.99
CA ALA A 85 -2.49 -22.66 -1.80
C ALA A 85 -2.28 -21.42 -2.67
N ARG A 86 -3.36 -20.84 -3.21
CA ARG A 86 -3.29 -19.58 -3.97
C ARG A 86 -3.00 -18.39 -3.07
N LEU A 87 -3.67 -18.30 -1.93
CA LEU A 87 -3.46 -17.24 -0.95
C LEU A 87 -2.01 -17.25 -0.44
N ASN A 88 -1.46 -18.43 -0.16
CA ASN A 88 -0.08 -18.62 0.30
C ASN A 88 0.97 -17.98 -0.61
N LYS A 89 0.71 -17.90 -1.93
CA LYS A 89 1.61 -17.24 -2.90
C LYS A 89 1.54 -15.71 -2.88
N GLN A 90 0.55 -15.14 -2.20
CA GLN A 90 0.31 -13.71 -2.09
C GLN A 90 0.68 -13.16 -0.71
N LEU A 91 0.96 -14.03 0.26
CA LEU A 91 1.30 -13.63 1.63
C LEU A 91 2.69 -12.99 1.68
N ASP A 92 2.79 -11.88 2.38
CA ASP A 92 4.09 -11.30 2.77
C ASP A 92 4.62 -11.96 4.05
N THR A 93 5.80 -11.52 4.50
CA THR A 93 6.46 -12.07 5.69
C THR A 93 5.70 -11.77 6.98
N ASP A 94 4.92 -10.69 7.04
CA ASP A 94 4.11 -10.33 8.20
C ASP A 94 2.87 -11.20 8.29
N ASP A 95 2.16 -11.37 7.17
CA ASP A 95 0.99 -12.24 7.05
C ASP A 95 1.34 -13.69 7.41
N GLN A 96 2.47 -14.20 6.91
CA GLN A 96 2.96 -15.55 7.24
C GLN A 96 3.22 -15.70 8.75
N ARG A 97 3.85 -14.70 9.38
CA ARG A 97 4.10 -14.69 10.83
C ARG A 97 2.79 -14.73 11.62
N ARG A 98 1.83 -13.86 11.27
CA ARG A 98 0.51 -13.78 11.93
C ARG A 98 -0.26 -15.09 11.84
N ILE A 99 -0.28 -15.72 10.66
CA ILE A 99 -0.93 -17.02 10.47
C ILE A 99 -0.24 -18.10 11.29
N ARG A 100 1.10 -18.11 11.33
CA ARG A 100 1.87 -19.08 12.12
C ARG A 100 1.61 -18.96 13.62
N GLU A 101 1.48 -17.75 14.13
CA GLU A 101 1.15 -17.50 15.54
C GLU A 101 -0.26 -18.01 15.88
N ALA A 102 -1.26 -17.67 15.04
CA ALA A 102 -2.65 -18.07 15.23
C ALA A 102 -2.89 -19.60 15.05
N SER A 103 -2.03 -20.27 14.28
CA SER A 103 -2.10 -21.72 14.03
C SER A 103 -1.31 -22.57 15.03
N GLY A 104 -0.71 -21.96 16.06
CA GLY A 104 0.12 -22.67 17.05
C GLY A 104 1.47 -23.15 16.50
N GLY A 105 2.04 -22.43 15.53
CA GLY A 105 3.37 -22.68 14.97
C GLY A 105 3.39 -23.30 13.58
N LEU A 106 2.22 -23.53 12.97
CA LEU A 106 2.09 -24.24 11.70
C LEU A 106 1.99 -23.29 10.50
N GLU A 107 2.85 -23.49 9.51
CA GLU A 107 2.87 -22.66 8.30
C GLU A 107 1.67 -22.98 7.39
N LEU A 108 1.12 -21.97 6.68
CA LEU A 108 -0.01 -22.18 5.77
C LEU A 108 0.29 -23.22 4.68
N THR A 109 1.53 -23.26 4.19
CA THR A 109 2.01 -24.28 3.23
C THR A 109 1.84 -25.70 3.78
N GLN A 110 2.09 -25.90 5.07
CA GLN A 110 1.95 -27.21 5.71
C GLN A 110 0.48 -27.60 5.87
N LEU A 111 -0.40 -26.64 6.19
CA LEU A 111 -1.84 -26.87 6.27
C LEU A 111 -2.40 -27.31 4.90
N VAL A 112 -2.01 -26.61 3.83
CA VAL A 112 -2.36 -26.97 2.45
C VAL A 112 -1.90 -28.40 2.12
N GLY A 113 -0.66 -28.75 2.47
CA GLY A 113 -0.13 -30.10 2.25
C GLY A 113 -0.91 -31.17 3.02
N ARG A 114 -1.30 -30.90 4.26
CA ARG A 114 -2.12 -31.81 5.08
C ARG A 114 -3.51 -32.01 4.49
N LEU A 115 -4.15 -30.94 4.01
CA LEU A 115 -5.49 -31.03 3.41
C LEU A 115 -5.46 -31.84 2.10
N PHE A 116 -4.47 -31.62 1.22
CA PHE A 116 -4.32 -32.46 0.03
C PHE A 116 -3.96 -33.90 0.37
N GLY A 117 -3.09 -34.12 1.36
CA GLY A 117 -2.76 -35.46 1.82
C GLY A 117 -3.96 -36.21 2.41
N ALA A 118 -4.94 -35.50 2.98
CA ALA A 118 -6.15 -36.09 3.56
C ALA A 118 -7.16 -36.59 2.50
N ILE A 119 -7.07 -36.10 1.27
CA ILE A 119 -7.89 -36.53 0.13
C ILE A 119 -7.09 -37.35 -0.90
N ASP A 120 -5.83 -37.63 -0.61
CA ASP A 120 -4.97 -38.42 -1.47
C ASP A 120 -5.32 -39.91 -1.36
N ALA A 121 -5.56 -40.56 -2.51
CA ALA A 121 -6.05 -41.93 -2.56
C ALA A 121 -5.08 -42.93 -1.91
N ASP A 122 -3.77 -42.74 -2.07
CA ASP A 122 -2.77 -43.65 -1.51
C ASP A 122 -2.72 -43.52 0.02
N ASN A 123 -2.81 -42.30 0.54
CA ASN A 123 -2.86 -42.05 1.99
C ASN A 123 -4.16 -42.59 2.61
N ILE A 124 -5.30 -42.40 1.94
CA ILE A 124 -6.59 -42.93 2.39
C ILE A 124 -6.54 -44.46 2.43
N GLU A 125 -6.04 -45.10 1.37
CA GLU A 125 -5.94 -46.56 1.29
C GLU A 125 -5.02 -47.13 2.37
N ALA A 126 -3.84 -46.52 2.58
CA ALA A 126 -2.92 -46.93 3.63
C ALA A 126 -3.55 -46.81 5.03
N ARG A 127 -4.31 -45.73 5.29
CA ARG A 127 -5.00 -45.53 6.57
C ARG A 127 -6.20 -46.47 6.72
N ALA A 128 -6.94 -46.76 5.64
CA ALA A 128 -8.06 -47.69 5.63
C ALA A 128 -7.61 -49.12 5.93
N LEU A 129 -6.50 -49.56 5.31
CA LEU A 129 -5.87 -50.86 5.59
C LEU A 129 -5.42 -50.98 7.05
N ALA A 130 -4.84 -49.91 7.61
CA ALA A 130 -4.47 -49.87 9.02
C ALA A 130 -5.70 -49.98 9.95
N LEU A 131 -6.80 -49.29 9.61
CA LEU A 131 -8.08 -49.38 10.35
C LEU A 131 -8.74 -50.75 10.23
N ALA A 132 -8.60 -51.41 9.08
CA ALA A 132 -9.09 -52.76 8.82
C ALA A 132 -8.17 -53.87 9.38
N LYS A 133 -6.94 -53.51 9.81
CA LYS A 133 -5.88 -54.44 10.21
C LYS A 133 -5.54 -55.47 9.11
N GLN A 134 -5.52 -55.02 7.86
CA GLN A 134 -5.24 -55.84 6.69
C GLN A 134 -3.86 -55.55 6.09
N PRO A 135 -3.21 -56.52 5.42
CA PRO A 135 -1.94 -56.31 4.74
C PRO A 135 -2.11 -55.46 3.46
N ILE A 136 -1.01 -54.82 3.06
CA ILE A 136 -0.92 -53.98 1.85
C ILE A 136 -1.35 -54.79 0.62
N GLY A 137 -2.27 -54.23 -0.20
CA GLY A 137 -2.81 -54.87 -1.39
C GLY A 137 -4.11 -55.66 -1.20
N SER A 138 -4.69 -55.62 0.00
CA SER A 138 -6.07 -56.09 0.26
C SER A 138 -7.07 -54.98 -0.07
N ASP A 139 -8.36 -55.31 -0.26
CA ASP A 139 -9.41 -54.29 -0.39
C ASP A 139 -10.03 -54.01 0.99
N PRO A 140 -9.77 -52.83 1.61
CA PRO A 140 -10.31 -52.48 2.91
C PRO A 140 -11.82 -52.19 2.88
N GLY A 141 -12.41 -52.06 1.69
CA GLY A 141 -13.82 -51.71 1.50
C GLY A 141 -14.10 -50.21 1.60
N ASP A 142 -15.18 -49.77 0.96
CA ASP A 142 -15.53 -48.35 0.83
C ASP A 142 -15.81 -47.68 2.18
N ASP A 143 -16.46 -48.39 3.12
CA ASP A 143 -16.75 -47.87 4.46
C ASP A 143 -15.47 -47.53 5.23
N LYS A 144 -14.40 -48.32 5.04
CA LYS A 144 -13.11 -48.08 5.71
C LYS A 144 -12.32 -46.96 5.05
N ARG A 145 -12.41 -46.82 3.73
CA ARG A 145 -11.87 -45.66 3.01
C ARG A 145 -12.55 -44.38 3.47
N GLN A 146 -13.87 -44.36 3.60
CA GLN A 146 -14.60 -43.21 4.11
C GLN A 146 -14.18 -42.87 5.56
N GLN A 147 -14.12 -43.85 6.46
CA GLN A 147 -13.65 -43.64 7.84
C GLN A 147 -12.21 -43.11 7.89
N ALA A 148 -11.33 -43.61 7.02
CA ALA A 148 -9.95 -43.15 6.92
C ALA A 148 -9.87 -41.68 6.47
N GLN A 149 -10.61 -41.31 5.43
CA GLN A 149 -10.70 -39.94 4.95
C GLN A 149 -11.24 -39.00 6.03
N GLU A 150 -12.31 -39.40 6.73
CA GLU A 150 -12.88 -38.60 7.82
C GLU A 150 -11.85 -38.34 8.95
N GLN A 151 -11.06 -39.35 9.31
CA GLN A 151 -10.00 -39.19 10.32
C GLN A 151 -8.88 -38.27 9.82
N LEU A 152 -8.41 -38.44 8.58
CA LEU A 152 -7.33 -37.64 8.01
C LEU A 152 -7.74 -36.17 7.87
N VAL A 153 -8.96 -35.91 7.39
CA VAL A 153 -9.49 -34.55 7.28
C VAL A 153 -9.63 -33.92 8.66
N LYS A 154 -10.13 -34.67 9.66
CA LYS A 154 -10.23 -34.18 11.04
C LYS A 154 -8.86 -33.84 11.65
N GLU A 155 -7.85 -34.66 11.37
CA GLU A 155 -6.46 -34.40 11.78
C GLU A 155 -5.91 -33.13 11.11
N ALA A 156 -6.15 -32.95 9.80
CA ALA A 156 -5.74 -31.76 9.06
C ALA A 156 -6.47 -30.50 9.53
N ALA A 157 -7.77 -30.60 9.80
CA ALA A 157 -8.64 -29.52 10.24
C ALA A 157 -8.47 -29.14 11.72
N SER A 158 -7.76 -29.96 12.52
CA SER A 158 -7.57 -29.71 13.96
C SER A 158 -6.93 -28.36 14.31
N VAL A 159 -6.18 -27.78 13.36
CA VAL A 159 -5.53 -26.47 13.49
C VAL A 159 -6.50 -25.33 13.18
N LEU A 160 -7.57 -25.59 12.42
CA LEU A 160 -8.58 -24.59 12.10
C LEU A 160 -9.43 -24.28 13.33
N ASN A 161 -9.44 -23.01 13.70
CA ASN A 161 -10.32 -22.45 14.71
C ASN A 161 -10.95 -21.16 14.17
N GLY A 162 -11.97 -20.63 14.85
CA GLY A 162 -12.69 -19.45 14.39
C GLY A 162 -11.77 -18.23 14.18
N GLU A 163 -10.82 -18.00 15.09
CA GLU A 163 -9.87 -16.87 15.00
C GLU A 163 -8.96 -16.97 13.77
N LEU A 164 -8.42 -18.17 13.50
CA LEU A 164 -7.57 -18.44 12.34
C LEU A 164 -8.36 -18.29 11.03
N VAL A 165 -9.61 -18.77 10.99
CA VAL A 165 -10.47 -18.64 9.81
C VAL A 165 -10.79 -17.17 9.53
N GLU A 166 -11.12 -16.38 10.54
CA GLU A 166 -11.34 -14.93 10.39
C GLU A 166 -10.08 -14.19 9.96
N LEU A 167 -8.92 -14.54 10.53
CA LEU A 167 -7.63 -13.96 10.14
C LEU A 167 -7.33 -14.23 8.67
N ILE A 168 -7.47 -15.49 8.23
CA ILE A 168 -7.25 -15.88 6.83
C ILE A 168 -8.22 -15.15 5.90
N ASP A 169 -9.49 -15.03 6.28
CA ASP A 169 -10.47 -14.32 5.44
C ASP A 169 -10.18 -12.81 5.38
N THR A 170 -9.74 -12.20 6.49
CA THR A 170 -9.34 -10.78 6.52
C THR A 170 -8.14 -10.53 5.60
N ILE A 171 -7.08 -11.34 5.73
CA ILE A 171 -5.91 -11.23 4.85
C ILE A 171 -6.31 -11.44 3.38
N ARG A 172 -7.18 -12.41 3.09
CA ARG A 172 -7.71 -12.59 1.74
C ARG A 172 -8.44 -11.33 1.25
N GLN A 173 -9.32 -10.75 2.06
CA GLN A 173 -10.06 -9.54 1.69
C GLN A 173 -9.10 -8.40 1.36
N ASP A 174 -8.08 -8.16 2.19
CA ASP A 174 -7.08 -7.11 1.95
C ASP A 174 -6.29 -7.31 0.65
N LYS A 175 -5.99 -8.57 0.28
CA LYS A 175 -5.23 -8.87 -0.96
C LYS A 175 -6.12 -8.94 -2.21
N GLU A 176 -7.38 -9.32 -2.09
CA GLU A 176 -8.32 -9.44 -3.22
C GLU A 176 -9.14 -8.17 -3.47
N GLN A 177 -9.34 -7.34 -2.45
CA GLN A 177 -9.99 -6.04 -2.57
C GLN A 177 -8.95 -4.94 -2.61
N THR A 178 -8.63 -4.47 -3.81
CA THR A 178 -8.04 -3.15 -3.97
C THR A 178 -9.16 -2.13 -3.79
N ILE A 179 -9.32 -1.62 -2.57
CA ILE A 179 -10.13 -0.42 -2.35
C ILE A 179 -9.28 0.74 -2.85
N ASP A 180 -9.71 1.31 -3.98
CA ASP A 180 -9.13 2.55 -4.47
C ASP A 180 -9.42 3.65 -3.43
N HIS A 181 -8.43 3.99 -2.62
CA HIS A 181 -8.52 5.08 -1.66
C HIS A 181 -8.07 6.42 -2.28
N ASP A 182 -7.45 6.39 -3.45
CA ASP A 182 -6.75 7.52 -4.05
C ASP A 182 -7.62 8.23 -5.12
N THR A 183 -8.52 7.49 -5.79
CA THR A 183 -9.43 7.97 -6.85
C THR A 183 -10.90 7.77 -6.49
N ILE A 184 -11.27 7.92 -5.21
CA ILE A 184 -12.68 7.92 -4.81
C ILE A 184 -13.35 9.20 -5.31
N ASP A 185 -14.12 9.10 -6.39
CA ASP A 185 -15.01 10.17 -6.84
C ASP A 185 -15.98 10.53 -5.72
N THR A 186 -15.83 11.75 -5.19
CA THR A 186 -16.68 12.29 -4.14
C THR A 186 -17.63 13.32 -4.72
N VAL A 187 -18.91 13.24 -4.37
CA VAL A 187 -19.89 14.28 -4.70
C VAL A 187 -19.52 15.55 -3.94
N LEU A 188 -18.83 16.48 -4.60
CA LEU A 188 -18.42 17.77 -4.02
C LEU A 188 -19.62 18.69 -3.72
N GLY A 189 -20.81 18.37 -4.24
CA GLY A 189 -22.07 18.99 -3.88
C GLY A 189 -23.25 18.56 -4.76
N ALA A 190 -24.43 18.45 -4.15
CA ALA A 190 -25.71 18.35 -4.84
C ALA A 190 -26.67 19.38 -4.24
N GLY A 191 -26.93 20.47 -4.97
CA GLY A 191 -27.76 21.57 -4.50
C GLY A 191 -27.56 22.86 -5.31
N TRP A 192 -28.33 23.90 -4.97
CA TRP A 192 -28.23 25.22 -5.60
C TRP A 192 -26.88 25.88 -5.30
N GLU A 193 -26.30 26.58 -6.28
CA GLU A 193 -24.93 27.13 -6.27
C GLU A 193 -24.59 27.98 -5.04
N LYS A 194 -25.57 28.71 -4.48
CA LYS A 194 -25.42 29.49 -3.23
C LYS A 194 -25.12 28.62 -2.00
N ASN A 195 -25.68 27.41 -1.92
CA ASN A 195 -25.41 26.50 -0.81
C ASN A 195 -23.99 25.91 -0.87
N ILE A 196 -23.44 25.76 -2.07
CA ILE A 196 -22.11 25.17 -2.25
C ILE A 196 -21.00 26.18 -1.91
N ALA A 197 -21.16 27.45 -2.30
CA ALA A 197 -20.24 28.51 -1.91
C ALA A 197 -20.22 28.73 -0.39
N ASN A 198 -21.40 28.73 0.24
CA ASN A 198 -21.51 28.82 1.70
C ASN A 198 -20.86 27.62 2.40
N ASN A 199 -20.98 26.42 1.83
CA ASN A 199 -20.33 25.22 2.37
C ASN A 199 -18.79 25.30 2.25
N ALA A 200 -18.26 25.75 1.11
CA ALA A 200 -16.82 25.92 0.93
C ALA A 200 -16.25 26.94 1.93
N GLN A 201 -16.95 28.06 2.15
CA GLN A 201 -16.57 29.05 3.17
C GLN A 201 -16.59 28.44 4.58
N ALA A 202 -17.65 27.69 4.93
CA ALA A 202 -17.74 27.05 6.24
C ALA A 202 -16.59 26.05 6.50
N ILE A 203 -16.20 25.27 5.49
CA ILE A 203 -15.04 24.35 5.59
C ILE A 203 -13.74 25.13 5.78
N ALA A 204 -13.54 26.22 5.02
CA ALA A 204 -12.36 27.06 5.13
C ALA A 204 -12.25 27.70 6.52
N ASP A 205 -13.37 28.21 7.05
CA ASP A 205 -13.46 28.82 8.37
C ASP A 205 -13.23 27.78 9.49
N GLU A 206 -13.83 26.58 9.39
CA GLU A 206 -13.63 25.52 10.38
C GLU A 206 -12.16 25.07 10.42
N PHE A 207 -11.54 24.91 9.25
CA PHE A 207 -10.13 24.58 9.15
C PHE A 207 -9.22 25.66 9.74
N ALA A 208 -9.46 26.93 9.39
CA ALA A 208 -8.69 28.05 9.94
C ALA A 208 -8.83 28.16 11.47
N ALA A 209 -10.06 27.97 11.98
CA ALA A 209 -10.32 27.96 13.42
C ALA A 209 -9.60 26.80 14.12
N TYR A 210 -9.60 25.61 13.53
CA TYR A 210 -8.88 24.45 14.07
C TYR A 210 -7.37 24.69 14.14
N LEU A 211 -6.76 25.20 13.07
CA LEU A 211 -5.33 25.51 13.06
C LEU A 211 -4.97 26.54 14.13
N LYS A 212 -5.77 27.60 14.26
CA LYS A 212 -5.56 28.65 15.25
C LYS A 212 -5.71 28.14 16.69
N ALA A 213 -6.69 27.27 16.94
CA ALA A 213 -6.91 26.67 18.26
C ALA A 213 -5.76 25.72 18.69
N ASN A 214 -5.03 25.15 17.73
CA ASN A 214 -3.92 24.23 17.97
C ASN A 214 -2.53 24.86 17.79
N GLN A 215 -2.45 26.18 17.57
CA GLN A 215 -1.19 26.87 17.27
C GLN A 215 -0.14 26.69 18.37
N ASP A 216 -0.54 26.58 19.64
CA ASP A 216 0.38 26.46 20.78
C ASP A 216 0.66 24.99 21.16
N ASN A 217 -0.11 24.05 20.60
CA ASN A 217 -0.01 22.62 20.91
C ASN A 217 0.82 21.84 19.88
N ILE A 218 0.96 22.37 18.66
CA ILE A 218 1.68 21.72 17.57
C ILE A 218 2.82 22.62 17.10
N ALA A 219 4.06 22.15 17.25
CA ALA A 219 5.26 22.96 17.02
C ALA A 219 5.32 23.60 15.61
N ALA A 220 4.94 22.86 14.56
CA ALA A 220 4.86 23.41 13.21
C ALA A 220 3.90 24.60 13.12
N LEU A 221 2.72 24.51 13.75
CA LEU A 221 1.74 25.60 13.75
C LEU A 221 2.26 26.80 14.55
N THR A 222 2.94 26.57 15.67
CA THR A 222 3.60 27.65 16.41
C THR A 222 4.58 28.41 15.53
N ILE A 223 5.37 27.70 14.72
CA ILE A 223 6.33 28.29 13.79
C ILE A 223 5.61 29.10 12.69
N PHE A 224 4.54 28.55 12.10
CA PHE A 224 3.78 29.24 11.06
C PHE A 224 3.05 30.49 11.56
N PHE A 225 2.38 30.43 12.72
CA PHE A 225 1.56 31.54 13.25
C PHE A 225 2.36 32.59 14.02
N SER A 226 3.35 32.17 14.82
CA SER A 226 3.92 33.03 15.88
C SER A 226 5.43 33.21 15.80
N GLN A 227 6.17 32.31 15.14
CA GLN A 227 7.64 32.34 15.13
C GLN A 227 8.23 32.24 13.71
N PRO A 228 8.03 33.25 12.82
CA PRO A 228 8.49 33.20 11.44
C PRO A 228 10.01 32.98 11.28
N TYR A 229 10.81 33.46 12.23
CA TYR A 229 12.28 33.30 12.24
C TYR A 229 12.72 31.84 12.43
N ARG A 230 11.84 30.94 12.89
CA ARG A 230 12.10 29.51 13.05
C ARG A 230 11.60 28.68 11.86
N ARG A 231 11.11 29.30 10.78
CA ARG A 231 10.63 28.56 9.60
C ARG A 231 11.70 27.65 8.98
N ARG A 232 12.97 28.03 9.11
CA ARG A 232 14.10 27.18 8.72
C ARG A 232 14.17 25.85 9.49
N GLU A 233 13.48 25.71 10.64
CA GLU A 233 13.40 24.49 11.45
C GLU A 233 12.19 23.63 11.09
N LEU A 234 11.34 24.05 10.13
CA LEU A 234 10.21 23.24 9.68
C LEU A 234 10.73 22.01 8.97
N SER A 235 10.43 20.82 9.48
CA SER A 235 10.79 19.54 8.87
C SER A 235 9.57 18.75 8.41
N TYR A 236 9.81 17.72 7.60
CA TYR A 236 8.80 16.76 7.19
C TYR A 236 8.03 16.19 8.38
N ASP A 237 8.74 15.79 9.45
CA ASP A 237 8.15 15.18 10.64
C ASP A 237 7.26 16.17 11.41
N LEU A 238 7.66 17.43 11.49
CA LEU A 238 6.84 18.47 12.14
C LEU A 238 5.53 18.72 11.39
N ILE A 239 5.55 18.74 10.06
CA ILE A 239 4.34 18.91 9.24
C ILE A 239 3.48 17.64 9.29
N ARG A 240 4.10 16.46 9.30
CA ARG A 240 3.41 15.18 9.45
C ARG A 240 2.65 15.09 10.77
N GLN A 241 3.21 15.60 11.87
CA GLN A 241 2.49 15.68 13.15
C GLN A 241 1.20 16.50 13.05
N VAL A 242 1.18 17.59 12.28
CA VAL A 242 -0.04 18.37 12.03
C VAL A 242 -1.07 17.50 11.29
N LEU A 243 -0.64 16.79 10.25
CA LEU A 243 -1.50 15.92 9.45
C LEU A 243 -2.13 14.81 10.29
N ASP A 244 -1.32 14.09 11.05
CA ASP A 244 -1.77 12.96 11.88
C ASP A 244 -2.76 13.44 12.93
N LYS A 245 -2.45 14.56 13.61
CA LYS A 245 -3.33 15.16 14.61
C LYS A 245 -4.65 15.64 14.01
N LEU A 246 -4.61 16.29 12.85
CA LEU A 246 -5.79 16.74 12.10
C LEU A 246 -6.69 15.56 11.71
N LYS A 247 -6.11 14.46 11.22
CA LYS A 247 -6.87 13.25 10.84
C LYS A 247 -7.54 12.58 12.04
N ILE A 248 -6.89 12.57 13.21
CA ILE A 248 -7.46 12.02 14.44
C ILE A 248 -8.59 12.90 14.97
N ASP A 249 -8.31 14.19 15.16
CA ASP A 249 -9.24 15.09 15.85
C ASP A 249 -10.42 15.51 14.95
N LYS A 250 -10.18 15.68 13.65
CA LYS A 250 -11.15 16.17 12.67
C LYS A 250 -10.98 15.47 11.30
N PRO A 251 -11.38 14.18 11.17
CA PRO A 251 -11.27 13.43 9.91
C PRO A 251 -11.92 14.13 8.69
N LYS A 252 -12.98 14.90 8.94
CA LYS A 252 -13.70 15.66 7.90
C LYS A 252 -12.89 16.82 7.31
N LEU A 253 -11.83 17.25 7.97
CA LEU A 253 -10.93 18.32 7.53
C LEU A 253 -9.66 17.76 6.88
N ALA A 254 -9.73 16.58 6.26
CA ALA A 254 -8.61 16.03 5.52
C ALA A 254 -8.07 17.04 4.48
N PRO A 255 -6.74 17.19 4.31
CA PRO A 255 -6.17 18.27 3.52
C PRO A 255 -6.70 18.38 2.09
N MET A 256 -6.93 17.26 1.40
CA MET A 256 -7.45 17.29 0.03
C MET A 256 -8.89 17.83 -0.03
N TYR A 257 -9.71 17.51 0.95
CA TYR A 257 -11.08 18.02 1.02
C TYR A 257 -11.10 19.52 1.25
N VAL A 258 -10.29 19.99 2.21
CA VAL A 258 -10.12 21.41 2.52
C VAL A 258 -9.52 22.15 1.31
N TRP A 259 -8.57 21.54 0.60
CA TRP A 259 -7.96 22.10 -0.59
C TRP A 259 -9.01 22.39 -1.68
N GLN A 260 -9.99 21.50 -1.90
CA GLN A 260 -11.05 21.76 -2.88
C GLN A 260 -11.92 22.95 -2.49
N ALA A 261 -12.18 23.15 -1.19
CA ALA A 261 -12.91 24.32 -0.71
C ALA A 261 -12.13 25.61 -1.03
N TYR A 262 -10.84 25.67 -0.67
CA TYR A 262 -9.99 26.83 -0.97
C TYR A 262 -9.78 27.04 -2.48
N ARG A 263 -9.68 25.97 -3.28
CA ARG A 263 -9.57 26.06 -4.74
C ARG A 263 -10.73 26.82 -5.33
N ARG A 264 -11.93 26.56 -4.84
CA ARG A 264 -13.14 27.23 -5.30
C ARG A 264 -13.20 28.68 -4.82
N LEU A 265 -12.87 28.93 -3.54
CA LEU A 265 -12.88 30.27 -2.97
C LEU A 265 -11.88 31.21 -3.67
N ASP A 266 -10.71 30.67 -4.03
CA ASP A 266 -9.62 31.43 -4.65
C ASP A 266 -9.65 31.41 -6.20
N ASP A 267 -10.66 30.81 -6.85
CA ASP A 267 -10.73 30.54 -8.31
C ASP A 267 -9.41 29.95 -8.87
N TYR A 268 -8.82 28.98 -8.14
CA TYR A 268 -7.52 28.43 -8.48
C TYR A 268 -7.57 27.45 -9.66
N LYS A 269 -6.83 27.79 -10.73
CA LYS A 269 -6.79 27.05 -12.01
C LYS A 269 -5.53 26.21 -12.22
N GLY A 270 -4.63 26.19 -11.24
CA GLY A 270 -3.41 25.40 -11.31
C GLY A 270 -3.62 23.91 -11.04
N ALA A 271 -2.51 23.16 -11.03
CA ALA A 271 -2.52 21.74 -10.74
C ALA A 271 -2.88 21.45 -9.28
N GLN A 272 -3.58 20.35 -9.05
CA GLN A 272 -3.86 19.88 -7.69
C GLN A 272 -2.60 19.20 -7.13
N PRO A 273 -2.25 19.44 -5.85
CA PRO A 273 -1.16 18.72 -5.20
C PRO A 273 -1.43 17.21 -5.18
N VAL A 274 -0.43 16.42 -5.59
CA VAL A 274 -0.50 14.94 -5.57
C VAL A 274 -0.34 14.39 -4.16
N LYS A 275 0.48 15.05 -3.32
CA LYS A 275 0.79 14.63 -1.96
C LYS A 275 -0.04 15.41 -0.94
N GLU A 276 -0.61 14.73 0.05
CA GLU A 276 -1.39 15.35 1.13
C GLU A 276 -0.60 16.40 1.93
N LEU A 277 0.67 16.13 2.24
CA LEU A 277 1.50 17.05 3.02
C LEU A 277 1.75 18.37 2.27
N THR A 278 1.94 18.31 0.94
CA THR A 278 2.06 19.51 0.10
C THR A 278 0.77 20.33 0.10
N ALA A 279 -0.40 19.67 0.06
CA ALA A 279 -1.67 20.37 0.23
C ALA A 279 -1.78 21.00 1.62
N LEU A 280 -1.37 20.29 2.67
CA LEU A 280 -1.43 20.81 4.03
C LEU A 280 -0.57 22.07 4.22
N VAL A 281 0.66 22.09 3.68
CA VAL A 281 1.52 23.28 3.78
C VAL A 281 0.95 24.46 3.01
N THR A 282 0.46 24.25 1.78
CA THR A 282 -0.16 25.33 1.00
C THR A 282 -1.39 25.90 1.72
N LEU A 283 -2.20 25.04 2.33
CA LEU A 283 -3.35 25.43 3.16
C LEU A 283 -2.94 26.21 4.42
N ILE A 284 -1.93 25.75 5.16
CA ILE A 284 -1.46 26.46 6.37
C ILE A 284 -0.90 27.84 6.00
N ARG A 285 -0.11 27.94 4.93
CA ARG A 285 0.41 29.22 4.42
C ARG A 285 -0.70 30.18 4.03
N ARG A 286 -1.73 29.67 3.34
CA ARG A 286 -2.93 30.43 2.97
C ARG A 286 -3.69 30.95 4.20
N VAL A 287 -3.87 30.11 5.23
CA VAL A 287 -4.55 30.50 6.48
C VAL A 287 -3.73 31.51 7.29
N CYS A 288 -2.40 31.36 7.31
CA CYS A 288 -1.50 32.29 8.02
C CYS A 288 -1.30 33.62 7.27
N GLY A 289 -1.91 33.79 6.09
CA GLY A 289 -1.80 35.01 5.29
C GLY A 289 -0.43 35.19 4.61
N MET A 290 0.36 34.12 4.47
CA MET A 290 1.62 34.16 3.73
C MET A 290 1.37 34.22 2.22
N ASP A 291 0.36 33.48 1.77
CA ASP A 291 -0.11 33.51 0.40
C ASP A 291 -1.54 34.07 0.36
N GLU A 292 -1.80 35.05 -0.50
CA GLU A 292 -3.13 35.67 -0.65
C GLU A 292 -4.15 34.73 -1.28
N THR A 293 -3.70 33.76 -2.07
CA THR A 293 -4.49 32.70 -2.70
C THR A 293 -3.71 31.40 -2.68
N LEU A 294 -4.38 30.26 -2.90
CA LEU A 294 -3.70 28.99 -3.12
C LEU A 294 -2.60 29.15 -4.17
N THR A 295 -1.39 28.76 -3.76
CA THR A 295 -0.20 28.80 -4.60
C THR A 295 0.45 27.44 -4.52
N ASP A 296 0.94 26.94 -5.67
CA ASP A 296 1.72 25.71 -5.69
C ASP A 296 3.04 25.92 -4.92
N PHE A 297 3.30 25.05 -3.95
CA PHE A 297 4.49 25.13 -3.12
C PHE A 297 5.76 24.91 -3.94
N ASP A 298 5.75 24.00 -4.91
CA ASP A 298 6.90 23.78 -5.80
C ASP A 298 7.19 25.04 -6.64
N ALA A 299 6.14 25.67 -7.18
CA ALA A 299 6.29 26.93 -7.90
C ALA A 299 6.83 28.05 -7.00
N THR A 300 6.44 28.08 -5.73
CA THR A 300 6.94 29.04 -4.73
C THR A 300 8.42 28.83 -4.44
N VAL A 301 8.83 27.59 -4.14
CA VAL A 301 10.23 27.23 -3.90
C VAL A 301 11.09 27.56 -5.12
N ARG A 302 10.64 27.23 -6.33
CA ARG A 302 11.35 27.56 -7.58
C ARG A 302 11.48 29.07 -7.79
N ARG A 303 10.42 29.84 -7.52
CA ARG A 303 10.44 31.31 -7.61
C ARG A 303 11.43 31.89 -6.61
N ASN A 304 11.37 31.45 -5.35
CA ASN A 304 12.24 31.91 -4.28
C ASN A 304 13.70 31.57 -4.58
N PHE A 305 13.99 30.35 -5.04
CA PHE A 305 15.30 29.92 -5.51
C PHE A 305 15.84 30.82 -6.63
N ARG A 306 15.03 31.09 -7.66
CA ARG A 306 15.43 31.96 -8.76
C ARG A 306 15.79 33.37 -8.29
N ASN A 307 14.96 33.93 -7.40
CA ASN A 307 15.18 35.26 -6.85
C ASN A 307 16.46 35.31 -5.98
N TRP A 308 16.69 34.26 -5.18
CA TRP A 308 17.89 34.11 -4.37
C TRP A 308 19.16 34.03 -5.21
N ILE A 309 19.17 33.19 -6.26
CA ILE A 309 20.29 33.08 -7.21
C ILE A 309 20.54 34.43 -7.90
N MET A 310 19.50 35.11 -8.38
CA MET A 310 19.65 36.42 -9.03
C MET A 310 20.26 37.44 -8.07
N LYS A 311 19.79 37.50 -6.83
CA LYS A 311 20.34 38.39 -5.80
C LYS A 311 21.81 38.09 -5.53
N HIS A 312 22.17 36.81 -5.36
CA HIS A 312 23.56 36.38 -5.14
C HIS A 312 24.46 36.75 -6.34
N HIS A 313 24.03 36.47 -7.57
CA HIS A 313 24.82 36.74 -8.79
C HIS A 313 24.85 38.22 -9.20
N SER A 314 23.96 39.05 -8.67
CA SER A 314 23.96 40.51 -8.87
C SER A 314 24.91 41.24 -7.92
N GLY A 315 25.35 40.61 -6.84
CA GLY A 315 26.33 41.17 -5.91
C GLY A 315 27.77 41.06 -6.41
N GLY A 316 28.70 41.72 -5.71
CA GLY A 316 30.15 41.66 -6.01
C GLY A 316 30.85 40.36 -5.58
N GLY A 317 30.10 39.31 -5.22
CA GLY A 317 30.63 38.02 -4.82
C GLY A 317 30.94 37.09 -6.00
N ASN A 318 31.65 35.99 -5.73
CA ASN A 318 31.88 34.95 -6.73
C ASN A 318 30.57 34.27 -7.13
N LYS A 319 30.34 34.13 -8.42
CA LYS A 319 29.18 33.40 -8.96
C LYS A 319 29.36 31.91 -8.76
N PHE A 320 28.25 31.19 -8.60
CA PHE A 320 28.29 29.73 -8.55
C PHE A 320 28.70 29.16 -9.91
N ASN A 321 29.60 28.18 -9.89
CA ASN A 321 29.96 27.43 -11.09
C ASN A 321 28.83 26.42 -11.45
N GLU A 322 28.98 25.73 -12.58
CA GLU A 322 27.96 24.80 -13.08
C GLU A 322 27.67 23.66 -12.08
N GLU A 323 28.72 23.07 -11.50
CA GLU A 323 28.61 21.97 -10.54
C GLU A 323 27.92 22.40 -9.23
N GLN A 324 28.25 23.60 -8.72
CA GLN A 324 27.57 24.22 -7.58
C GLN A 324 26.10 24.51 -7.90
N MET A 325 25.80 24.99 -9.11
CA MET A 325 24.43 25.24 -9.54
C MET A 325 23.60 23.97 -9.64
N ASP A 326 24.18 22.85 -10.07
CA ASP A 326 23.49 21.56 -10.12
C ASP A 326 23.16 21.04 -8.72
N TRP A 327 24.11 21.14 -7.78
CA TRP A 327 23.85 20.84 -6.37
C TRP A 327 22.74 21.71 -5.78
N LEU A 328 22.78 23.02 -6.03
CA LEU A 328 21.75 23.95 -5.56
C LEU A 328 20.36 23.64 -6.15
N ARG A 329 20.29 23.15 -7.39
CA ARG A 329 19.02 22.68 -8.01
C ARG A 329 18.51 21.40 -7.36
N MET A 330 19.39 20.45 -7.05
CA MET A 330 19.00 19.23 -6.32
C MET A 330 18.46 19.58 -4.92
N ILE A 331 19.10 20.51 -4.21
CA ILE A 331 18.62 21.00 -2.92
C ILE A 331 17.24 21.65 -3.05
N ARG A 332 17.04 22.51 -4.05
CA ARG A 332 15.72 23.10 -4.34
C ARG A 332 14.65 22.03 -4.54
N ASP A 333 14.94 21.01 -5.34
CA ASP A 333 13.97 19.95 -5.66
C ASP A 333 13.69 19.04 -4.46
N HIS A 334 14.69 18.84 -3.61
CA HIS A 334 14.52 18.16 -2.33
C HIS A 334 13.61 18.98 -1.41
N VAL A 335 13.94 20.26 -1.15
CA VAL A 335 13.15 21.16 -0.29
C VAL A 335 11.71 21.33 -0.79
N ALA A 336 11.47 21.34 -2.10
CA ALA A 336 10.12 21.38 -2.67
C ALA A 336 9.26 20.16 -2.24
N ASN A 337 9.90 19.03 -1.89
CA ASN A 337 9.24 17.80 -1.48
C ASN A 337 9.24 17.55 0.03
N SER A 338 10.35 17.85 0.72
CA SER A 338 10.58 17.56 2.15
C SER A 338 10.45 18.79 3.05
N PHE A 339 10.28 19.99 2.48
CA PHE A 339 10.19 21.28 3.15
C PHE A 339 11.47 21.76 3.84
N HIS A 340 12.49 20.92 3.90
CA HIS A 340 13.71 21.14 4.64
C HIS A 340 14.85 20.31 4.06
N ILE A 341 16.09 20.72 4.32
CA ILE A 341 17.25 19.87 4.07
C ILE A 341 18.18 19.91 5.28
N GLU A 342 18.55 18.72 5.77
CA GLU A 342 19.55 18.50 6.81
C GLU A 342 20.83 17.91 6.22
N ARG A 343 21.87 17.77 7.05
CA ARG A 343 23.12 17.14 6.61
C ARG A 343 22.93 15.68 6.23
N ASP A 344 22.08 14.97 6.97
CA ASP A 344 21.84 13.55 6.78
C ASP A 344 21.12 13.28 5.45
N ASP A 345 20.33 14.22 4.95
CA ASP A 345 19.70 14.14 3.62
C ASP A 345 20.73 14.11 2.49
N LEU A 346 21.92 14.68 2.70
CA LEU A 346 23.01 14.67 1.72
C LEU A 346 23.66 13.28 1.59
N GLU A 347 23.34 12.33 2.48
CA GLU A 347 23.74 10.93 2.36
C GLU A 347 22.66 10.06 1.70
N MET A 348 21.55 10.67 1.24
CA MET A 348 20.46 9.98 0.55
C MET A 348 20.40 10.36 -0.94
N SER A 349 19.64 9.58 -1.71
CA SER A 349 19.42 9.84 -3.13
C SER A 349 18.66 11.16 -3.36
N PRO A 350 19.07 12.01 -4.33
CA PRO A 350 20.09 11.79 -5.37
C PRO A 350 21.52 12.24 -4.98
N PHE A 351 21.73 12.75 -3.77
CA PHE A 351 23.01 13.35 -3.35
C PHE A 351 24.12 12.31 -3.16
N ASP A 352 23.80 11.15 -2.61
CA ASP A 352 24.72 10.02 -2.41
C ASP A 352 25.44 9.59 -3.71
N GLY A 353 24.68 9.48 -4.81
CA GLY A 353 25.19 9.16 -6.14
C GLY A 353 26.05 10.25 -6.78
N GLN A 354 26.03 11.47 -6.23
CA GLN A 354 26.87 12.60 -6.65
C GLN A 354 28.07 12.83 -5.70
N GLY A 355 28.29 11.93 -4.73
CA GLY A 355 29.39 12.01 -3.76
C GLY A 355 29.00 12.57 -2.38
N GLY A 356 27.70 12.78 -2.16
CA GLY A 356 27.08 13.07 -0.86
C GLY A 356 27.66 14.26 -0.10
N LEU A 357 27.61 14.18 1.23
CA LEU A 357 28.11 15.22 2.14
C LEU A 357 29.56 15.63 1.82
N GLY A 358 30.42 14.66 1.46
CA GLY A 358 31.81 14.91 1.09
C GLY A 358 31.94 15.81 -0.13
N LYS A 359 31.12 15.58 -1.17
CA LYS A 359 31.12 16.43 -2.37
C LYS A 359 30.56 17.82 -2.10
N MET A 360 29.49 17.93 -1.32
CA MET A 360 28.94 19.22 -0.90
C MET A 360 30.00 20.07 -0.18
N TYR A 361 30.75 19.46 0.75
CA TYR A 361 31.84 20.14 1.44
C TYR A 361 32.99 20.56 0.50
N GLN A 362 33.32 19.75 -0.52
CA GLN A 362 34.30 20.15 -1.53
C GLN A 362 33.86 21.37 -2.35
N LEU A 363 32.56 21.50 -2.65
CA LEU A 363 32.02 22.57 -3.48
C LEU A 363 31.81 23.88 -2.72
N PHE A 364 31.38 23.81 -1.46
CA PHE A 364 30.97 25.00 -0.68
C PHE A 364 31.84 25.25 0.56
N GLY A 365 32.71 24.30 0.93
CA GLY A 365 33.67 24.41 2.02
C GLY A 365 33.00 24.68 3.37
N ALA A 366 33.68 25.48 4.21
CA ALA A 366 33.21 25.86 5.54
C ALA A 366 31.90 26.66 5.55
N LYS A 367 31.41 27.14 4.39
CA LYS A 367 30.14 27.86 4.27
C LYS A 367 28.94 26.95 4.03
N MET A 368 29.16 25.65 3.85
CA MET A 368 28.11 24.68 3.55
C MET A 368 26.93 24.77 4.52
N ASP A 369 27.18 24.79 5.83
CA ASP A 369 26.10 24.78 6.82
C ASP A 369 25.30 26.09 6.80
N THR A 370 25.99 27.22 6.72
CA THR A 370 25.34 28.53 6.60
C THR A 370 24.51 28.63 5.31
N LEU A 371 24.98 28.01 4.23
CA LEU A 371 24.24 27.94 2.97
C LEU A 371 22.97 27.09 3.10
N LEU A 372 23.04 25.93 3.76
CA LEU A 372 21.86 25.09 4.01
C LEU A 372 20.83 25.84 4.87
N ASP A 373 21.26 26.51 5.94
CA ASP A 373 20.40 27.33 6.79
C ASP A 373 19.73 28.46 5.99
N GLU A 374 20.49 29.16 5.15
CA GLU A 374 19.97 30.24 4.30
C GLU A 374 18.95 29.70 3.29
N LEU A 375 19.21 28.55 2.66
CA LEU A 375 18.29 27.93 1.71
C LEU A 375 17.00 27.47 2.40
N ASN A 376 17.10 26.85 3.58
CA ASN A 376 15.93 26.44 4.36
C ASN A 376 15.05 27.63 4.76
N GLU A 377 15.64 28.81 4.98
CA GLU A 377 14.89 30.03 5.26
C GLU A 377 14.26 30.62 3.98
N VAL A 378 15.06 30.82 2.93
CA VAL A 378 14.64 31.59 1.75
C VAL A 378 13.69 30.80 0.87
N LEU A 379 13.88 29.49 0.73
CA LEU A 379 13.07 28.68 -0.17
C LEU A 379 11.63 28.50 0.33
N VAL A 380 11.46 28.43 1.64
CA VAL A 380 10.16 28.20 2.31
C VAL A 380 9.47 29.52 2.70
N ALA A 381 10.10 30.68 2.46
CA ALA A 381 9.63 32.00 2.85
C ALA A 381 8.19 32.33 2.41
#